data_AF-L7FJI3-F1
#
_entry.id   AF-L7FJI3-F1
#
_cell.length_a   1.000
_cell.length_b   1.000
_cell.length_c   1.000
_cell.angle_alpha   90.00
_cell.angle_beta   90.00
_cell.angle_gamma   90.00
#
_symmetry.space_group_name_H-M   'P 1'
#
loop_
_entity.id
_entity.type
_entity.pdbx_description
1 polymer ?
#
loop_
_entity_poly.entity_id
_entity_poly.type
_entity_poly.pdbx_seq_one_letter_code
_entity_poly.pdbx_strand_id
1 'polypeptide(L)'
;MIVSEYLKTINDFINLEFVCKKFGGNMEKFHFNPIPLNSKTIKYFPNVETFYLWNEGDEKFWKKLKLNKRKRKDKKKFIESIVWFNVDFETVDINKNRNIEFKNVTYTQNDREKFGNNIPSGVKSIGVVSVNVVV
;
A
#
# COMPACT_ATOMS: atom_id res chain seq x y z
N MET A 1 -2.19 -11.42 -13.86
CA MET A 1 -3.32 -11.44 -14.81
C MET A 1 -4.21 -10.26 -14.47
N ILE A 2 -4.51 -9.36 -15.41
CA ILE A 2 -5.25 -8.11 -15.14
C ILE A 2 -6.55 -8.35 -14.36
N VAL A 3 -7.30 -9.40 -14.72
CA VAL A 3 -8.58 -9.72 -14.05
C VAL A 3 -8.42 -10.07 -12.55
N SER A 4 -7.28 -10.66 -12.15
CA SER A 4 -7.04 -11.01 -10.74
C SER A 4 -6.86 -9.81 -9.82
N GLU A 5 -6.63 -8.62 -10.37
CA GLU A 5 -6.49 -7.38 -9.59
C GLU A 5 -7.83 -6.94 -8.98
N TYR A 6 -8.95 -7.44 -9.49
CA TYR A 6 -10.30 -7.14 -8.98
C TYR A 6 -10.77 -8.11 -7.88
N LEU A 7 -9.97 -9.12 -7.54
CA LEU A 7 -10.28 -10.06 -6.47
C LEU A 7 -10.10 -9.40 -5.10
N LYS A 8 -10.94 -9.76 -4.14
CA LYS A 8 -11.04 -9.03 -2.86
C LYS A 8 -10.45 -9.80 -1.69
N THR A 9 -10.44 -11.12 -1.76
CA THR A 9 -10.01 -11.98 -0.66
C THR A 9 -8.96 -12.98 -1.10
N ILE A 10 -8.14 -13.45 -0.16
CA ILE A 10 -7.16 -14.52 -0.45
C ILE A 10 -7.85 -15.79 -0.98
N ASN A 11 -9.08 -16.07 -0.55
CA ASN A 11 -9.84 -17.22 -1.00
C ASN A 11 -10.18 -17.13 -2.49
N ASP A 12 -10.43 -15.93 -3.01
CA ASP A 12 -10.67 -15.72 -4.43
C ASP A 12 -9.45 -16.12 -5.27
N PHE A 13 -8.25 -15.75 -4.82
CA PHE A 13 -7.00 -16.13 -5.49
C PHE A 13 -6.76 -17.64 -5.42
N ILE A 14 -6.95 -18.23 -4.24
CA ILE A 14 -6.81 -19.68 -4.03
C ILE A 14 -7.77 -20.43 -4.96
N ASN A 15 -9.05 -20.08 -4.95
CA ASN A 15 -10.06 -20.70 -5.79
C ASN A 15 -9.72 -20.56 -7.27
N LEU A 16 -9.25 -19.38 -7.70
CA LEU A 16 -8.84 -19.13 -9.08
C LEU A 16 -7.72 -20.08 -9.52
N GLU A 17 -6.68 -20.27 -8.70
CA GLU A 17 -5.60 -21.22 -9.02
C GLU A 17 -6.11 -22.67 -9.10
N PHE A 18 -7.10 -23.02 -8.28
CA PHE A 18 -7.72 -24.35 -8.29
C PHE A 18 -8.65 -24.61 -9.49
N VAL A 19 -9.08 -23.58 -10.23
CA VAL A 19 -9.99 -23.77 -11.39
C VAL A 19 -9.33 -24.63 -12.48
N CYS A 20 -8.10 -24.30 -12.88
CA CYS A 20 -7.37 -25.07 -13.88
C CYS A 20 -5.87 -24.75 -13.90
N LYS A 21 -5.09 -25.60 -14.58
CA LYS A 21 -3.61 -25.47 -14.68
C LYS A 21 -3.14 -24.12 -15.23
N LYS A 22 -3.95 -23.43 -16.05
CA LYS A 22 -3.63 -22.10 -16.58
C LYS A 22 -3.42 -21.05 -15.48
N PHE A 23 -4.15 -21.18 -14.37
CA PHE A 23 -4.07 -20.26 -13.24
C PHE A 23 -3.12 -20.74 -12.13
N GLY A 24 -2.47 -21.89 -12.29
CA GLY A 24 -1.45 -22.34 -11.34
C GLY A 24 -0.31 -21.31 -11.24
N GLY A 25 0.07 -20.97 -10.01
CA GLY A 25 1.12 -19.98 -9.75
C GLY A 25 0.73 -18.54 -10.13
N ASN A 26 -0.57 -18.22 -10.20
CA ASN A 26 -1.03 -16.88 -10.51
C ASN A 26 -0.61 -15.86 -9.43
N MET A 27 -0.63 -16.23 -8.14
CA MET A 27 -0.22 -15.38 -7.03
C MET A 27 1.29 -15.06 -7.05
N GLU A 28 2.11 -15.93 -7.62
CA GLU A 28 3.56 -15.70 -7.77
C GLU A 28 3.88 -14.60 -8.79
N LYS A 29 2.94 -14.31 -9.71
CA LYS A 29 3.12 -13.28 -10.76
C LYS A 29 2.96 -11.86 -10.24
N PHE A 30 2.56 -11.68 -8.98
CA PHE A 30 2.35 -10.38 -8.38
C PHE A 30 3.62 -9.81 -7.76
N HIS A 31 4.03 -8.64 -8.24
CA HIS A 31 5.13 -7.84 -7.69
C HIS A 31 4.64 -6.78 -6.68
N PHE A 32 3.33 -6.63 -6.54
CA PHE A 32 2.66 -5.82 -5.52
C PHE A 32 1.56 -6.64 -4.85
N ASN A 33 1.16 -6.30 -3.63
CA ASN A 33 0.05 -7.00 -2.99
C ASN A 33 -1.31 -6.52 -3.54
N PRO A 34 -2.09 -7.41 -4.18
CA PRO A 34 -3.39 -7.02 -4.77
C PRO A 34 -4.47 -6.80 -3.71
N ILE A 35 -4.26 -7.30 -2.49
CA ILE A 35 -5.15 -7.18 -1.33
C ILE A 35 -4.32 -6.84 -0.07
N PRO A 36 -4.96 -6.39 1.02
CA PRO A 36 -4.31 -6.29 2.32
C PRO A 36 -3.68 -7.62 2.74
N LEU A 37 -2.42 -7.59 3.14
CA LEU A 37 -1.69 -8.78 3.58
C LEU A 37 -1.48 -8.78 5.09
N ASN A 38 -1.40 -9.98 5.66
CA ASN A 38 -1.03 -10.22 7.04
C ASN A 38 0.04 -11.32 7.12
N SER A 39 0.45 -11.67 8.34
CA SER A 39 1.51 -12.68 8.55
C SER A 39 1.19 -14.05 7.97
N LYS A 40 -0.09 -14.41 7.84
CA LYS A 40 -0.52 -15.68 7.25
C LYS A 40 -0.60 -15.61 5.73
N THR A 41 -1.04 -14.48 5.17
CA THR A 41 -1.31 -14.36 3.73
C THR A 41 -0.09 -13.93 2.91
N ILE A 42 0.90 -13.28 3.51
CA ILE A 42 2.10 -12.82 2.80
C ILE A 42 2.90 -13.95 2.12
N LYS A 43 2.82 -15.18 2.65
CA LYS A 43 3.51 -16.34 2.07
C LYS A 43 2.98 -16.74 0.70
N TYR A 44 1.73 -16.38 0.36
CA TYR A 44 1.14 -16.70 -0.94
C TYR A 44 1.65 -15.79 -2.06
N PHE A 45 2.23 -14.64 -1.73
CA PHE A 45 2.75 -13.68 -2.70
C PHE A 45 4.28 -13.55 -2.56
N PRO A 46 5.04 -14.56 -3.00
CA PRO A 46 6.48 -14.65 -2.76
C PRO A 46 7.30 -13.58 -3.49
N ASN A 47 6.76 -12.97 -4.55
CA ASN A 47 7.48 -12.01 -5.39
C ASN A 47 7.08 -10.54 -5.16
N VAL A 48 6.32 -10.24 -4.10
CA VAL A 48 5.99 -8.84 -3.74
C VAL A 48 7.24 -8.05 -3.41
N GLU A 49 7.44 -6.97 -4.15
CA GLU A 49 8.51 -5.99 -4.04
C GLU A 49 7.98 -4.62 -3.61
N THR A 50 6.80 -4.25 -4.12
CA THR A 50 6.10 -3.00 -3.79
C THR A 50 4.93 -3.28 -2.86
N PHE A 51 4.89 -2.62 -1.69
CA PHE A 51 3.85 -2.83 -0.70
C PHE A 51 2.76 -1.74 -0.79
N TYR A 52 1.58 -2.12 -1.25
CA TYR A 52 0.38 -1.29 -1.27
C TYR A 52 -0.28 -1.29 0.11
N LEU A 53 -0.41 -0.08 0.68
CA LEU A 53 -1.15 0.19 1.90
C LEU A 53 -2.56 0.59 1.50
N TRP A 54 -3.50 -0.33 1.65
CA TRP A 54 -4.90 -0.13 1.26
C TRP A 54 -5.70 0.54 2.37
N ASN A 55 -5.26 0.40 3.62
CA ASN A 55 -5.85 1.02 4.80
C ASN A 55 -4.77 1.30 5.86
N GLU A 56 -5.13 2.03 6.91
CA GLU A 56 -4.22 2.42 8.00
C GLU A 56 -3.68 1.21 8.79
N GLY A 57 -4.48 0.15 8.93
CA GLY A 57 -4.09 -1.07 9.62
C GLY A 57 -2.91 -1.78 8.95
N ASP A 58 -2.77 -1.63 7.63
CA ASP A 58 -1.68 -2.23 6.85
C ASP A 58 -0.32 -1.61 7.20
N GLU A 59 -0.30 -0.36 7.65
CA GLU A 59 0.92 0.37 7.99
C GLU A 59 1.65 -0.28 9.18
N LYS A 60 0.89 -0.71 10.20
CA LYS A 60 1.44 -1.43 11.36
C LYS A 60 2.09 -2.73 10.94
N PHE A 61 1.44 -3.46 10.03
CA PHE A 61 1.98 -4.71 9.50
C PHE A 61 3.25 -4.46 8.67
N TRP A 62 3.25 -3.43 7.81
CA TRP A 62 4.41 -3.02 7.04
C TRP A 62 5.62 -2.64 7.91
N LYS A 63 5.41 -1.83 8.94
CA LYS A 63 6.45 -1.48 9.93
C LYS A 63 7.03 -2.75 10.59
N LYS A 64 6.18 -3.70 10.97
CA LYS A 64 6.61 -5.01 11.52
C LYS A 64 7.43 -5.83 10.53
N LEU A 65 7.05 -5.86 9.25
CA LEU A 65 7.82 -6.55 8.20
C LEU A 65 9.22 -5.96 8.03
N LYS A 66 9.34 -4.62 7.98
CA LYS A 66 10.63 -3.94 7.89
C LYS A 66 11.55 -4.25 9.06
N LEU A 67 11.01 -4.23 10.28
CA LEU A 67 11.77 -4.53 11.51
C LEU A 67 12.28 -5.97 11.53
N ASN A 68 11.44 -6.93 11.15
CA ASN A 68 11.81 -8.34 11.14
C ASN A 68 12.91 -8.64 10.10
N LYS A 69 12.90 -7.97 8.94
CA LYS A 69 13.97 -8.12 7.93
C LYS A 69 15.33 -7.69 8.44
N ARG A 70 15.40 -6.56 9.15
CA ARG A 70 16.65 -6.07 9.78
C ARG A 70 17.25 -7.12 10.72
N LYS A 71 16.41 -7.92 11.39
CA LYS A 71 16.85 -8.99 12.29
C LYS A 71 17.35 -10.25 11.57
N ARG A 72 16.76 -10.60 10.42
CA ARG A 72 16.96 -11.93 9.78
C ARG A 72 18.00 -11.99 8.66
N LYS A 73 18.60 -10.86 8.24
CA LYS A 73 19.46 -10.79 7.03
C LYS A 73 18.78 -11.40 5.77
N ASP A 74 17.46 -11.34 5.70
CA ASP A 74 16.71 -11.86 4.54
C ASP A 74 16.99 -11.00 3.30
N LYS A 75 17.35 -11.65 2.18
CA LYS A 75 17.66 -10.99 0.90
C LYS A 75 16.45 -10.41 0.15
N LYS A 76 15.22 -10.71 0.57
CA LYS A 76 14.02 -10.21 -0.12
C LYS A 76 14.02 -8.69 -0.04
N LYS A 77 14.20 -8.00 -1.17
CA LYS A 77 14.24 -6.53 -1.25
C LYS A 77 12.80 -6.04 -1.43
N PHE A 78 12.20 -5.46 -0.38
CA PHE A 78 11.05 -4.61 -0.65
C PHE A 78 11.61 -3.25 -1.09
N ILE A 79 11.17 -2.78 -2.24
CA ILE A 79 11.74 -1.61 -2.90
C ILE A 79 11.09 -0.35 -2.34
N GLU A 80 9.77 -0.37 -2.17
CA GLU A 80 8.98 0.82 -1.90
C GLU A 80 7.61 0.48 -1.27
N SER A 81 6.93 1.49 -0.74
CA SER A 81 5.53 1.39 -0.33
C SER A 81 4.68 2.47 -0.97
N ILE A 82 3.47 2.12 -1.37
CA ILE A 82 2.51 3.04 -1.98
C ILE A 82 1.25 3.10 -1.10
N VAL A 83 0.85 4.30 -0.71
CA VAL A 83 -0.36 4.58 0.06
C VAL A 83 -1.52 4.82 -0.91
N TRP A 84 -2.53 3.95 -0.85
CA TRP A 84 -3.71 4.02 -1.71
C TRP A 84 -4.93 4.64 -1.02
N PHE A 85 -4.99 4.67 0.30
CA PHE A 85 -6.06 5.36 1.01
C PHE A 85 -5.83 6.88 1.01
N ASN A 86 -6.88 7.63 1.34
CA ASN A 86 -6.86 9.09 1.34
C ASN A 86 -6.03 9.62 2.54
N VAL A 87 -5.12 10.56 2.29
CA VAL A 87 -4.31 11.24 3.31
C VAL A 87 -4.36 12.75 3.15
N ASP A 88 -4.06 13.49 4.21
CA ASP A 88 -3.88 14.95 4.12
C ASP A 88 -2.52 15.32 3.52
N PHE A 89 -2.36 16.57 3.11
CA PHE A 89 -1.11 17.03 2.52
C PHE A 89 0.01 17.15 3.56
N GLU A 90 -0.30 17.51 4.80
CA GLU A 90 0.66 17.51 5.91
C GLU A 90 1.35 16.15 6.07
N THR A 91 0.62 15.03 6.00
CA THR A 91 1.19 13.68 6.05
C THR A 91 2.23 13.47 4.95
N VAL A 92 1.96 13.98 3.75
CA VAL A 92 2.90 13.92 2.62
C VAL A 92 4.14 14.75 2.89
N ASP A 93 3.98 16.00 3.36
CA ASP A 93 5.12 16.89 3.65
C ASP A 93 6.03 16.32 4.75
N ILE A 94 5.44 15.76 5.82
CA ILE A 94 6.18 15.06 6.89
C ILE A 94 6.99 13.88 6.33
N ASN A 95 6.50 13.22 5.29
CA ASN A 95 7.08 12.00 4.72
C ASN A 95 7.88 12.21 3.43
N LYS A 96 8.11 13.46 2.98
CA LYS A 96 8.76 13.78 1.70
C LYS A 96 10.16 13.18 1.49
N ASN A 97 10.87 12.88 2.58
CA ASN A 97 12.21 12.29 2.54
C ASN A 97 12.20 10.74 2.60
N ARG A 98 11.02 10.11 2.60
CA ARG A 98 10.88 8.65 2.64
C ARG A 98 10.54 8.13 1.24
N ASN A 99 10.91 6.87 0.96
CA ASN A 99 10.52 6.19 -0.28
C ASN A 99 9.06 5.70 -0.19
N ILE A 100 8.12 6.65 -0.17
CA ILE A 100 6.68 6.43 -0.07
C ILE A 100 5.98 7.27 -1.14
N GLU A 101 5.15 6.62 -1.96
CA GLU A 101 4.28 7.31 -2.90
C GLU A 101 2.85 7.40 -2.33
N PHE A 102 2.21 8.56 -2.43
CA PHE A 102 0.83 8.77 -1.99
C PHE A 102 -0.07 8.94 -3.21
N LYS A 103 -1.03 8.03 -3.40
CA LYS A 103 -1.91 8.06 -4.57
C LYS A 103 -3.11 8.98 -4.39
N ASN A 104 -3.62 9.17 -3.18
CA ASN A 104 -4.83 9.96 -2.94
C ASN A 104 -4.55 10.98 -1.83
N VAL A 105 -4.24 12.21 -2.24
CA VAL A 105 -3.89 13.31 -1.34
C VAL A 105 -4.99 14.35 -1.38
N THR A 106 -5.53 14.69 -0.21
CA THR A 106 -6.52 15.76 -0.03
C THR A 106 -5.87 16.96 0.63
N TYR A 107 -6.08 18.14 0.06
CA TYR A 107 -5.67 19.40 0.66
C TYR A 107 -6.78 19.91 1.58
N THR A 108 -6.50 19.96 2.87
CA THR A 108 -7.46 20.29 3.91
C THR A 108 -7.47 21.77 4.26
N GLN A 109 -8.43 22.18 5.09
CA GLN A 109 -8.41 23.52 5.68
C GLN A 109 -7.16 23.72 6.55
N ASN A 110 -6.73 22.72 7.32
CA ASN A 110 -5.51 22.78 8.11
C ASN A 110 -4.28 22.96 7.22
N ASP A 111 -4.23 22.25 6.09
CA ASP A 111 -3.16 22.41 5.12
C ASP A 111 -3.16 23.83 4.53
N ARG A 112 -4.34 24.40 4.24
CA ARG A 112 -4.45 25.78 3.77
C ARG A 112 -3.95 26.79 4.80
N GLU A 113 -4.26 26.58 6.08
CA GLU A 113 -3.79 27.44 7.18
C GLU A 113 -2.25 27.37 7.33
N LYS A 114 -1.64 26.21 7.06
CA LYS A 114 -0.19 25.99 7.20
C LYS A 114 0.62 26.34 5.95
N PHE A 115 0.14 25.97 4.77
CA PHE A 115 0.88 26.03 3.50
C PHE A 115 0.33 27.09 2.54
N GLY A 116 -0.80 27.73 2.87
CA GLY A 116 -1.37 28.84 2.11
C GLY A 116 -2.46 28.43 1.11
N ASN A 117 -2.74 29.30 0.13
CA ASN A 117 -3.84 29.08 -0.82
C ASN A 117 -3.43 28.31 -2.08
N ASN A 118 -2.13 28.12 -2.29
CA ASN A 118 -1.60 27.48 -3.50
C ASN A 118 -1.61 25.97 -3.31
N ILE A 119 -2.44 25.28 -4.09
CA ILE A 119 -2.58 23.82 -4.02
C ILE A 119 -1.31 23.16 -4.59
N PRO A 120 -0.58 22.35 -3.80
CA PRO A 120 0.61 21.66 -4.27
C PRO A 120 0.32 20.63 -5.37
N SER A 121 1.31 20.36 -6.21
CA SER A 121 1.21 19.32 -7.24
C SER A 121 1.07 17.93 -6.59
N GLY A 122 0.20 17.09 -7.15
CA GLY A 122 -0.10 15.76 -6.63
C GLY A 122 -1.31 15.67 -5.68
N VAL A 123 -1.86 16.81 -5.24
CA VAL A 123 -3.18 16.86 -4.59
C VAL A 123 -4.26 16.48 -5.60
N LYS A 124 -5.18 15.59 -5.21
CA LYS A 124 -6.30 15.13 -6.05
C LYS A 124 -7.67 15.64 -5.60
N SER A 125 -7.79 16.07 -4.35
CA SER A 125 -9.04 16.51 -3.74
C SER A 125 -8.81 17.66 -2.78
N ILE A 126 -9.86 18.44 -2.52
CA ILE A 126 -9.89 19.51 -1.52
C ILE A 126 -11.04 19.20 -0.58
N GLY A 127 -10.82 19.33 0.73
CA GLY A 127 -11.89 19.12 1.71
C GLY A 127 -11.40 18.47 2.99
N VAL A 128 -12.23 17.60 3.57
CA VAL A 128 -11.91 16.90 4.82
C VAL A 128 -11.38 15.51 4.49
N VAL A 129 -10.33 15.08 5.19
CA VAL A 129 -9.91 13.67 5.15
C VAL A 129 -10.77 12.91 6.16
N SER A 130 -11.48 11.90 5.68
CA SER A 130 -12.33 11.08 6.54
C SER A 130 -11.54 10.21 7.54
N VAL A 131 -10.20 10.22 7.48
CA VAL A 131 -9.32 9.40 8.32
C VAL A 131 -7.96 10.10 8.52
N ASN A 132 -7.57 10.36 9.77
CA ASN A 132 -6.30 11.00 10.12
C ASN A 132 -5.21 9.94 10.33
N VAL A 133 -4.09 10.01 9.59
CA VAL A 133 -2.97 9.07 9.75
C VAL A 133 -1.68 9.78 10.13
N VAL A 134 -0.96 9.21 11.10
CA VAL A 134 0.44 9.56 11.40
C VAL A 134 1.34 8.49 10.80
N VAL A 135 1.97 8.78 9.65
CA VAL A 135 2.87 7.86 8.90
C VAL A 135 4.31 7.88 9.42
#